data_AF-A0A3P9LVJ7-F1
#
_entry.id   AF-A0A3P9LVJ7-F1
#
_cell.length_a   1.000
_cell.length_b   1.000
_cell.length_c   1.000
_cell.angle_alpha   90.00
_cell.angle_beta   90.00
_cell.angle_gamma   90.00
#
_symmetry.space_group_name_H-M   'P 1'
#
loop_
_entity.id
_entity.type
_entity.pdbx_description
1 polymer ?
#
loop_
_entity_poly.entity_id
_entity_poly.type
_entity_poly.pdbx_seq_one_letter_code
_entity_poly.pdbx_strand_id
1 'polypeptide(L)'
;MIVNELEALSQTMYWKLKKKAPTGVPVYQQSSLQKDVWEILDGDKDDFLIYDRCGLLTFHIVLPNSFLQNPDVENAITATYTQDICNCSVSTNSTDEPENVTTTLEASPNDSRHEHAHHHHPHHQHLHHHHPHHQHLHHHHPHLQQHSKHRNDDSY
;
A
#
# COMPACT_ATOMS: atom_id res chain seq x y z
N MET A 1 -11.06 5.02 -3.28
CA MET A 1 -11.48 3.60 -3.15
C MET A 1 -11.03 3.10 -1.80
N ILE A 2 -11.73 2.12 -1.22
CA ILE A 2 -11.28 1.42 -0.02
C ILE A 2 -11.19 -0.07 -0.37
N VAL A 3 -10.10 -0.72 0.02
CA VAL A 3 -9.95 -2.17 -0.10
C VAL A 3 -9.88 -2.73 1.30
N ASN A 4 -10.80 -3.63 1.63
CA ASN A 4 -10.83 -4.29 2.92
C ASN A 4 -9.82 -5.42 2.96
N GLU A 5 -9.11 -5.51 4.08
CA GLU A 5 -8.05 -6.47 4.34
C GLU A 5 -8.55 -7.93 4.30
N LEU A 6 -7.60 -8.83 4.04
CA LEU A 6 -7.80 -10.29 3.98
C LEU A 6 -8.03 -10.95 5.34
N GLU A 7 -7.72 -10.30 6.47
CA GLU A 7 -7.88 -10.92 7.80
C GLU A 7 -9.35 -11.31 8.07
N ALA A 8 -9.56 -12.44 8.76
CA ALA A 8 -10.90 -12.98 9.02
C ALA A 8 -11.82 -11.96 9.71
N LEU A 9 -11.30 -11.20 10.68
CA LEU A 9 -12.06 -10.14 11.36
C LEU A 9 -12.47 -9.04 10.37
N SER A 10 -11.54 -8.56 9.54
CA SER A 10 -11.79 -7.57 8.50
C SER A 10 -12.89 -8.06 7.54
N GLN A 11 -12.83 -9.31 7.08
CA GLN A 11 -13.85 -9.90 6.22
C GLN A 11 -15.25 -9.90 6.86
N THR A 12 -15.37 -10.28 8.13
CA THR A 12 -16.67 -10.25 8.84
C THR A 12 -17.23 -8.84 9.00
N MET A 13 -16.35 -7.83 9.03
CA MET A 13 -16.70 -6.42 9.19
C MET A 13 -16.99 -5.69 7.86
N TYR A 14 -16.88 -6.37 6.71
CA TYR A 14 -17.07 -5.77 5.38
C TYR A 14 -18.34 -4.92 5.28
N TRP A 15 -19.48 -5.43 5.73
CA TRP A 15 -20.76 -4.71 5.64
C TRP A 15 -20.79 -3.44 6.48
N LYS A 16 -20.13 -3.45 7.64
CA LYS A 16 -19.99 -2.28 8.50
C LYS A 16 -19.10 -1.24 7.85
N LEU A 17 -17.99 -1.65 7.24
CA LEU A 17 -17.12 -0.77 6.47
C LEU A 17 -17.86 -0.15 5.28
N LYS A 18 -18.53 -0.97 4.46
CA LYS A 18 -19.31 -0.53 3.31
C LYS A 18 -20.38 0.49 3.67
N LYS A 19 -21.09 0.30 4.79
CA LYS A 19 -22.11 1.24 5.27
C LYS A 19 -21.54 2.58 5.74
N LYS A 20 -20.30 2.59 6.24
CA LYS A 20 -19.62 3.79 6.76
C LYS A 20 -18.79 4.54 5.71
N ALA A 21 -18.52 3.92 4.57
CA ALA A 21 -17.73 4.54 3.52
C ALA A 21 -18.42 5.80 2.98
N PRO A 22 -17.64 6.86 2.63
CA PRO A 22 -18.21 8.06 2.03
C PRO A 22 -18.93 7.76 0.71
N THR A 23 -19.96 8.56 0.42
CA THR A 23 -20.69 8.49 -0.85
C THR A 23 -19.72 8.61 -2.03
N GLY A 24 -19.84 7.71 -3.01
CA GLY A 24 -18.98 7.69 -4.20
C GLY A 24 -17.63 6.99 -4.01
N VAL A 25 -17.29 6.52 -2.80
CA VAL A 25 -16.07 5.75 -2.55
C VAL A 25 -16.39 4.25 -2.58
N PRO A 26 -15.99 3.50 -3.62
CA PRO A 26 -16.26 2.07 -3.69
C PRO A 26 -15.45 1.32 -2.63
N VAL A 27 -16.06 0.28 -2.05
CA VAL A 27 -15.45 -0.62 -1.05
C VAL A 27 -15.36 -2.03 -1.62
N TYR A 28 -14.12 -2.51 -1.78
CA TYR A 28 -13.82 -3.85 -2.25
C TYR A 28 -13.43 -4.76 -1.09
N GLN A 29 -13.65 -6.06 -1.26
CA GLN A 29 -13.17 -7.10 -0.35
C GLN A 29 -12.15 -7.93 -1.11
N GLN A 30 -10.93 -8.06 -0.58
CA GLN A 30 -9.97 -9.01 -1.16
C GLN A 30 -10.47 -10.45 -0.98
N SER A 31 -10.32 -11.24 -2.03
CA SER A 31 -10.56 -12.69 -2.01
C SER A 31 -9.34 -13.43 -1.44
N SER A 32 -9.56 -14.52 -0.72
CA SER A 32 -8.49 -15.35 -0.14
C SER A 32 -7.51 -15.94 -1.16
N LEU A 33 -7.89 -15.99 -2.44
CA LEU A 33 -7.02 -16.46 -3.53
C LEU A 33 -6.25 -15.32 -4.22
N GLN A 34 -6.56 -14.06 -3.91
CA GLN A 34 -5.86 -12.91 -4.48
C GLN A 34 -4.58 -12.63 -3.70
N LYS A 35 -3.57 -12.12 -4.41
CA LYS A 35 -2.35 -11.61 -3.79
C LYS A 35 -2.71 -10.42 -2.88
N ASP A 36 -2.01 -10.30 -1.75
CA ASP A 36 -2.24 -9.20 -0.82
C ASP A 36 -1.92 -7.86 -1.51
N VAL A 37 -2.80 -6.86 -1.34
CA VAL A 37 -2.62 -5.53 -1.93
C VAL A 37 -1.37 -4.85 -1.38
N TRP A 38 -1.04 -5.02 -0.11
CA TRP A 38 0.19 -4.51 0.48
C TRP A 38 1.43 -5.13 -0.18
N GLU A 39 1.40 -6.44 -0.45
CA GLU A 39 2.49 -7.14 -1.13
C GLU A 39 2.59 -6.77 -2.63
N ILE A 40 1.47 -6.42 -3.27
CA ILE A 40 1.48 -5.89 -4.65
C ILE A 40 2.13 -4.51 -4.70
N LEU A 41 1.82 -3.68 -3.71
CA LEU A 41 2.25 -2.28 -3.65
C LEU A 41 3.62 -2.09 -2.99
N ASP A 42 4.23 -3.17 -2.48
CA ASP A 42 5.49 -3.16 -1.71
C ASP A 42 5.46 -2.18 -0.53
N GLY A 43 4.33 -2.14 0.19
CA GLY A 43 4.13 -1.27 1.34
C GLY A 43 3.80 -2.06 2.60
N ASP A 44 4.09 -1.44 3.74
CA ASP A 44 3.75 -1.96 5.05
C ASP A 44 2.54 -1.25 5.67
N LYS A 45 2.06 -1.81 6.78
CA LYS A 45 1.08 -1.15 7.62
C LYS A 45 1.61 0.21 8.07
N ASP A 46 0.74 1.22 8.03
CA ASP A 46 1.04 2.61 8.41
C ASP A 46 1.93 3.37 7.42
N ASP A 47 2.23 2.80 6.24
CA ASP A 47 2.90 3.52 5.16
C ASP A 47 1.94 4.38 4.34
N PHE A 48 2.47 5.47 3.76
CA PHE A 48 1.79 6.22 2.70
C PHE A 48 2.53 6.03 1.38
N LEU A 49 1.83 5.43 0.41
CA LEU A 49 2.27 5.31 -0.98
C LEU A 49 1.52 6.36 -1.80
N ILE A 50 2.23 7.37 -2.27
CA ILE A 50 1.66 8.51 -2.97
C ILE A 50 2.02 8.38 -4.45
N TYR A 51 1.01 8.37 -5.29
CA TYR A 51 1.15 8.26 -6.74
C TYR A 51 0.70 9.55 -7.42
N ASP A 52 1.36 9.92 -8.52
CA ASP A 52 0.97 11.04 -9.35
C ASP A 52 -0.17 10.69 -10.33
N ARG A 53 -0.53 11.65 -11.19
CA ARG A 53 -1.59 11.51 -12.21
C ARG A 53 -1.28 10.42 -13.25
N CYS A 54 -0.02 10.09 -13.46
CA CYS A 54 0.41 9.04 -14.38
C CYS A 54 0.49 7.67 -13.72
N GLY A 55 0.24 7.58 -12.42
CA GLY A 55 0.38 6.35 -11.65
C GLY A 55 1.84 6.03 -11.30
N LEU A 56 2.75 7.01 -11.37
CA LEU A 56 4.11 6.85 -10.86
C LEU A 56 4.11 7.03 -9.34
N LEU A 57 4.77 6.12 -8.61
CA LEU A 57 5.00 6.26 -7.17
C LEU A 57 6.00 7.40 -6.94
N THR A 58 5.55 8.49 -6.34
CA THR A 58 6.37 9.69 -6.09
C THR A 58 6.93 9.72 -4.68
N PHE A 59 6.21 9.18 -3.71
CA PHE A 59 6.67 9.06 -2.32
C PHE A 59 6.22 7.73 -1.71
N HIS A 60 7.13 7.10 -0.97
CA HIS A 60 6.86 6.02 -0.03
C HIS A 60 7.28 6.50 1.36
N ILE A 61 6.30 6.86 2.19
CA ILE A 61 6.53 7.43 3.52
C ILE A 61 6.27 6.34 4.54
N VAL A 62 7.33 5.93 5.22
CA VAL A 62 7.31 4.92 6.28
C VAL A 62 7.36 5.58 7.66
N LEU A 63 7.15 4.80 8.72
CA LEU A 63 7.35 5.28 10.09
C LEU A 63 8.79 5.78 10.31
N PRO A 64 9.01 6.87 11.08
CA PRO A 64 8.01 7.65 11.82
C PRO A 64 7.38 8.81 11.03
N ASN A 65 7.82 9.07 9.79
CA ASN A 65 7.32 10.20 9.00
C ASN A 65 5.86 10.02 8.55
N SER A 66 5.33 8.80 8.62
CA SER A 66 3.92 8.53 8.36
C SER A 66 2.97 8.95 9.50
N PHE A 67 3.48 9.44 10.65
CA PHE A 67 2.60 10.00 11.67
C PHE A 67 1.91 11.27 11.17
N LEU A 68 0.58 11.21 11.02
CA LEU A 68 -0.27 12.32 10.54
C LEU A 68 -0.27 13.59 11.42
N GLN A 69 0.42 13.56 12.56
CA GLN A 69 0.68 14.76 13.37
C GLN A 69 1.80 15.62 12.78
N ASN A 70 2.66 15.04 11.95
CA ASN A 70 3.74 15.70 11.24
C ASN A 70 3.27 16.10 9.83
N PRO A 71 3.87 17.15 9.24
CA PRO A 71 3.46 17.63 7.92
C PRO A 71 4.00 16.78 6.76
N ASP A 72 4.74 15.70 7.00
CA ASP A 72 5.44 14.94 5.95
C ASP A 72 4.49 14.39 4.88
N VAL A 73 3.39 13.77 5.32
CA VAL A 73 2.36 13.23 4.42
C VAL A 73 1.67 14.35 3.65
N GLU A 74 1.31 15.45 4.31
CA GLU A 74 0.67 16.62 3.69
C GLU A 74 1.59 17.27 2.65
N ASN A 75 2.86 17.45 2.99
CA ASN A 75 3.87 18.03 2.11
C ASN A 75 4.10 17.16 0.87
N ALA A 76 4.19 15.85 1.04
CA ALA A 76 4.39 14.92 -0.07
C ALA A 76 3.17 14.85 -1.01
N ILE A 77 1.95 14.88 -0.46
CA ILE A 77 0.72 15.00 -1.26
C ILE A 77 0.74 16.33 -2.04
N THR A 78 1.04 17.44 -1.37
CA THR A 78 1.10 18.77 -1.98
C THR A 78 2.14 18.81 -3.10
N ALA A 79 3.34 18.28 -2.87
CA ALA A 79 4.40 18.19 -3.87
C ALA A 79 3.95 17.37 -5.08
N THR A 80 3.39 16.17 -4.86
CA THR A 80 2.91 15.29 -5.93
C THR A 80 1.81 15.95 -6.77
N TYR A 81 0.92 16.71 -6.13
CA TYR A 81 -0.18 17.36 -6.83
C TYR A 81 0.25 18.60 -7.63
N THR A 82 1.13 19.42 -7.04
CA THR A 82 1.52 20.73 -7.59
C THR A 82 2.64 20.65 -8.62
N GLN A 83 3.50 19.65 -8.52
CA GLN A 83 4.60 19.44 -9.46
C GLN A 83 4.10 18.66 -10.68
N ASP A 84 4.58 19.02 -11.87
CA ASP A 84 4.29 18.25 -13.08
C ASP A 84 5.33 17.13 -13.28
N ILE A 85 5.37 16.21 -12.32
CA ILE A 85 6.41 15.16 -12.22
C ILE A 85 6.43 14.29 -13.47
N CYS A 86 5.25 13.91 -13.97
CA CYS A 86 5.14 13.05 -15.14
C CYS A 86 4.91 13.80 -16.46
N ASN A 87 5.16 15.11 -16.51
CA ASN A 87 4.96 15.98 -17.68
C ASN A 87 3.63 15.68 -18.39
N CYS A 88 2.57 15.75 -17.61
CA CYS A 88 1.23 15.25 -17.92
C CYS A 88 0.50 16.26 -18.81
N SER A 89 1.11 16.64 -19.94
CA SER A 89 0.54 17.63 -20.85
C SER A 89 -0.78 17.08 -21.38
N VAL A 90 -1.88 17.75 -21.04
CA VAL A 90 -3.17 17.53 -21.70
C VAL A 90 -2.98 17.99 -23.14
N SER A 91 -2.65 17.08 -24.05
CA SER A 91 -2.77 17.35 -25.47
C SER A 91 -4.26 17.54 -25.76
N THR A 92 -4.71 18.80 -25.76
CA THR A 92 -6.04 19.21 -26.21
C THR A 92 -6.14 19.05 -27.73
N ASN A 93 -5.96 17.84 -28.23
CA ASN A 93 -6.11 17.50 -29.64
C ASN A 93 -7.04 16.29 -29.72
N SER A 94 -8.35 16.55 -29.75
CA SER A 94 -9.38 15.75 -30.43
C SER A 94 -10.69 16.51 -30.30
N THR A 95 -10.83 17.58 -31.08
CA THR A 95 -12.15 18.04 -31.49
C THR A 95 -12.66 16.97 -32.44
N ASP A 96 -13.48 16.05 -31.95
CA ASP A 96 -14.20 15.08 -32.79
C ASP A 96 -15.26 15.84 -33.61
N GLU A 97 -14.82 16.48 -34.69
CA GLU A 97 -15.66 16.79 -35.85
C GLU A 97 -15.62 15.57 -36.78
N PRO A 98 -16.75 14.95 -37.14
CA PRO A 98 -16.75 13.82 -38.05
C PRO A 98 -16.60 14.31 -39.49
N GLU A 99 -15.36 14.54 -39.95
CA GLU A 99 -15.08 14.71 -41.37
C GLU A 99 -15.11 13.33 -42.06
N ASN A 100 -16.22 13.06 -42.74
CA ASN A 100 -16.36 11.95 -43.66
C ASN A 100 -15.48 12.19 -44.90
N VAL A 101 -14.27 11.62 -44.91
CA VAL A 101 -13.44 11.53 -46.12
C VAL A 101 -12.92 10.11 -46.29
N THR A 102 -13.56 9.42 -47.24
CA THR A 102 -13.10 8.15 -47.80
C THR A 102 -11.89 8.42 -48.69
N THR A 103 -10.70 7.87 -48.41
CA THR A 103 -9.66 7.59 -49.44
C THR A 103 -8.61 6.60 -48.90
N THR A 104 -8.72 5.38 -49.44
CA THR A 104 -7.68 4.46 -49.97
C THR A 104 -6.31 4.32 -49.27
N LEU A 105 -6.04 3.05 -48.90
CA LEU A 105 -4.78 2.46 -48.44
C LEU A 105 -3.73 2.44 -49.57
N GLU A 106 -2.51 2.94 -49.30
CA GLU A 106 -1.27 2.44 -49.93
C GLU A 106 -0.12 2.47 -48.90
N ALA A 107 0.57 1.32 -48.76
CA ALA A 107 1.82 1.12 -48.03
C ALA A 107 3.01 1.71 -48.84
N SER A 108 4.19 2.09 -48.35
CA SER A 108 5.09 1.51 -47.34
C SER A 108 6.32 2.46 -47.19
N PRO A 109 7.49 2.04 -46.65
CA PRO A 109 8.03 2.41 -45.34
C PRO A 109 9.18 3.45 -45.41
N ASN A 110 9.47 4.15 -44.32
CA ASN A 110 10.88 4.53 -44.11
C ASN A 110 11.29 4.66 -42.64
N ASP A 111 12.46 4.08 -42.43
CA ASP A 111 13.31 3.96 -41.26
C ASP A 111 13.77 5.34 -40.74
N SER A 112 13.79 5.51 -39.42
CA SER A 112 14.61 6.52 -38.72
C SER A 112 14.67 6.21 -37.23
N ARG A 113 15.58 5.31 -36.91
CA ARG A 113 16.28 5.15 -35.63
C ARG A 113 16.50 6.47 -34.86
N HIS A 114 16.02 6.54 -33.62
CA HIS A 114 16.55 7.44 -32.60
C HIS A 114 16.81 6.70 -31.28
N GLU A 115 18.10 6.51 -31.01
CA GLU A 115 18.68 6.18 -29.71
C GLU A 115 18.61 7.38 -28.76
N HIS A 116 18.77 7.10 -27.45
CA HIS A 116 18.93 7.96 -26.25
C HIS A 116 17.68 8.03 -25.36
N ALA A 117 17.70 7.77 -24.05
CA ALA A 117 18.80 7.47 -23.13
C ALA A 117 18.27 6.64 -21.95
N HIS A 118 19.06 5.68 -21.50
CA HIS A 118 18.81 4.92 -20.27
C HIS A 118 19.01 5.83 -19.07
N HIS A 119 17.94 6.20 -18.37
CA HIS A 119 18.05 6.79 -17.04
C HIS A 119 18.19 5.68 -16.00
N HIS A 120 19.44 5.43 -15.60
CA HIS A 120 19.78 4.61 -14.45
C HIS A 120 19.27 5.29 -13.17
N HIS A 121 18.34 4.63 -12.50
CA HIS A 121 18.02 4.94 -11.10
C HIS A 121 19.23 4.59 -10.22
N PRO A 122 19.61 5.42 -9.24
CA PRO A 122 20.55 5.03 -8.22
C PRO A 122 19.96 3.85 -7.42
N HIS A 123 20.64 2.72 -7.42
CA HIS A 123 20.42 1.67 -6.44
C HIS A 123 20.70 2.27 -5.06
N HIS A 124 19.66 2.63 -4.31
CA HIS A 124 19.79 2.76 -2.88
C HIS A 124 20.00 1.36 -2.31
N GLN A 125 21.18 1.15 -1.72
CA GLN A 125 21.47 -0.04 -0.94
C GLN A 125 20.54 -0.03 0.28
N HIS A 126 19.50 -0.85 0.25
CA HIS A 126 18.68 -1.11 1.42
C HIS A 126 19.55 -1.87 2.43
N LEU A 127 19.90 -1.20 3.54
CA LEU A 127 20.27 -1.90 4.76
C LEU A 127 19.04 -2.72 5.18
N HIS A 128 19.10 -4.03 4.92
CA HIS A 128 18.17 -4.99 5.49
C HIS A 128 18.24 -4.91 7.02
N HIS A 129 17.32 -4.17 7.63
CA HIS A 129 17.05 -4.33 9.05
C HIS A 129 16.17 -5.56 9.20
N HIS A 130 16.81 -6.69 9.45
CA HIS A 130 16.14 -7.87 9.96
C HIS A 130 15.47 -7.52 11.29
N HIS A 131 14.14 -7.50 11.30
CA HIS A 131 13.39 -7.53 12.54
C HIS A 131 13.58 -8.91 13.19
N PRO A 132 13.99 -9.01 14.47
CA PRO A 132 14.15 -10.30 15.11
C PRO A 132 12.78 -10.98 15.23
N HIS A 133 12.68 -12.20 14.69
CA HIS A 133 11.65 -13.16 15.04
C HIS A 133 11.61 -13.31 16.57
N HIS A 134 10.49 -12.95 17.20
CA HIS A 134 10.21 -13.38 18.56
C HIS A 134 10.05 -14.91 18.58
N GLN A 135 11.10 -15.61 19.04
CA GLN A 135 11.00 -17.01 19.43
C GLN A 135 10.29 -17.09 20.78
N HIS A 136 9.19 -17.85 20.82
CA HIS A 136 8.60 -18.34 22.06
C HIS A 136 9.61 -19.26 22.76
N LEU A 137 10.31 -18.73 23.76
CA LEU A 137 11.17 -19.53 24.63
C LEU A 137 10.35 -20.03 25.82
N HIS A 138 9.97 -21.29 25.76
CA HIS A 138 9.53 -22.06 26.92
C HIS A 138 10.64 -22.03 28.00
N HIS A 139 10.32 -21.57 29.20
CA HIS A 139 11.14 -21.82 30.39
C HIS A 139 10.32 -22.61 31.41
N HIS A 140 10.80 -23.82 31.66
CA HIS A 140 10.34 -24.75 32.67
C HIS A 140 11.17 -24.59 33.96
N HIS A 141 10.48 -24.78 35.11
CA HIS A 141 10.95 -25.22 36.43
C HIS A 141 11.67 -24.22 37.38
N PRO A 142 11.64 -24.42 38.73
CA PRO A 142 11.25 -25.63 39.47
C PRO A 142 10.27 -25.47 40.65
N HIS A 143 9.83 -26.66 41.05
CA HIS A 143 9.07 -27.07 42.22
C HIS A 143 9.86 -26.84 43.53
N LEU A 144 9.17 -26.32 44.56
CA LEU A 144 9.59 -26.39 45.95
C LEU A 144 8.40 -26.88 46.77
N GLN A 145 8.51 -28.13 47.22
CA GLN A 145 7.57 -28.80 48.13
C GLN A 145 7.93 -28.55 49.59
N GLN A 146 6.88 -28.60 50.41
CA GLN A 146 6.82 -28.86 51.85
C GLN A 146 7.03 -27.68 52.80
N HIS A 147 5.93 -27.26 53.45
CA HIS A 147 5.76 -27.59 54.87
C HIS A 147 4.29 -27.72 55.26
N SER A 148 4.00 -28.83 55.92
CA SER A 148 2.75 -29.26 56.53
C SER A 148 2.39 -28.41 57.76
N LYS A 149 1.11 -28.12 57.97
CA LYS A 149 0.50 -28.09 59.32
C LYS A 149 -1.03 -28.20 59.24
N HIS A 150 -1.52 -29.39 59.54
CA HIS A 150 -2.85 -29.63 60.06
C HIS A 150 -3.03 -28.88 61.40
N ARG A 151 -4.21 -28.27 61.60
CA ARG A 151 -4.90 -28.24 62.89
C ARG A 151 -6.41 -28.24 62.65
N ASN A 152 -7.04 -29.30 63.15
CA ASN A 152 -8.48 -29.39 63.42
C ASN A 152 -8.78 -28.65 64.76
N ASP A 153 -10.09 -28.60 65.08
CA ASP A 153 -10.79 -28.14 66.30
C ASP A 153 -11.50 -26.79 66.10
N ASP A 154 -12.78 -26.58 66.40
CA ASP A 154 -13.84 -27.44 66.97
C ASP A 154 -15.23 -26.75 66.85
N SER A 155 -16.28 -27.57 66.78
CA SER A 155 -17.62 -27.49 67.43
C SER A 155 -18.18 -26.13 67.95
N TYR A 156 -19.36 -25.70 67.46
CA TYR A 156 -20.72 -25.96 68.02
C TYR A 156 -21.79 -25.39 67.07
#